data_AF-A0A1E7FGT0-F1
#
_entry.id   AF-A0A1E7FGT0-F1
#
_cell.length_a   1.000
_cell.length_b   1.000
_cell.length_c   1.000
_cell.angle_alpha   90.00
_cell.angle_beta   90.00
_cell.angle_gamma   90.00
#
_symmetry.space_group_name_H-M   'P 1'
#
loop_
_entity.id
_entity.type
_entity.pdbx_description
1 polymer ?
#
loop_
_entity_poly.entity_id
_entity_poly.type
_entity_poly.pdbx_seq_one_letter_code
_entity_poly.pdbx_strand_id
1 'polypeptide(L)'
;MPNGFSEMENGPLIVIAEMGNHKARCEVLRRHIMMIDNVDYEDATTTLNDIEKKNRKNIIWAVLPYQIGIATALMAGIGAVPMVFNVDIALWFNHHFVTMEIPGESDLDTALETGAWTWNWMEPVLGTASFTLLCLQFSRAQITNLGLQPYTEKLKEARAKAVIKAFPKYDATILRDFVHSDTLIK
;
A
#
# COMPACT_ATOMS: atom_id res chain seq x y z
N MET A 1 19.65 -17.92 27.14
CA MET A 1 18.41 -17.35 26.57
C MET A 1 18.00 -18.22 25.40
N PRO A 2 16.70 -18.34 25.06
CA PRO A 2 16.26 -19.03 23.84
C PRO A 2 16.84 -18.33 22.60
N ASN A 3 17.29 -19.09 21.60
CA ASN A 3 17.82 -18.56 20.35
C ASN A 3 16.71 -18.20 19.34
N GLY A 4 15.49 -18.71 19.55
CA GLY A 4 14.31 -18.40 18.73
C GLY A 4 13.00 -18.67 19.45
N PHE A 5 11.89 -18.18 18.87
CA PHE A 5 10.53 -18.36 19.44
C PHE A 5 10.14 -19.83 19.60
N SER A 6 10.62 -20.70 18.71
CA SER A 6 10.42 -22.16 18.75
C SER A 6 11.00 -22.83 20.00
N GLU A 7 12.03 -22.25 20.61
CA GLU A 7 12.65 -22.73 21.85
C GLU A 7 12.01 -22.13 23.12
N MET A 8 11.06 -21.19 22.99
CA MET A 8 10.43 -20.55 24.15
C MET A 8 9.36 -21.43 24.78
N GLU A 9 9.25 -21.40 26.11
CA GLU A 9 8.12 -21.97 26.83
C GLU A 9 6.81 -21.25 26.49
N ASN A 10 5.67 -21.97 26.60
CA ASN A 10 4.36 -21.45 26.19
C ASN A 10 3.96 -20.16 26.93
N GLY A 11 4.22 -20.05 28.23
CA GLY A 11 3.83 -18.87 29.03
C GLY A 11 4.44 -17.56 28.52
N PRO A 12 5.79 -17.44 28.48
CA PRO A 12 6.46 -16.27 27.92
C PRO A 12 6.11 -16.00 26.45
N LEU A 13 5.96 -17.06 25.64
CA LEU A 13 5.60 -16.94 24.23
C LEU A 13 4.22 -16.29 24.04
N ILE A 14 3.22 -16.70 24.82
CA ILE A 14 1.87 -16.12 24.79
C ILE A 14 1.91 -14.64 25.19
N VAL A 15 2.65 -14.26 26.23
CA VAL A 15 2.77 -12.85 26.64
C VAL A 15 3.36 -11.99 25.51
N ILE A 16 4.41 -12.47 24.83
CA ILE A 16 5.03 -11.74 23.71
C ILE A 16 4.11 -11.71 22.48
N ALA A 17 3.30 -12.75 22.27
CA ALA A 17 2.24 -12.76 21.27
C ALA A 17 1.13 -11.74 21.58
N GLU A 18 0.65 -11.65 22.83
CA GLU A 18 -0.33 -10.64 23.26
C GLU A 18 0.19 -9.21 23.04
N MET A 19 1.48 -8.95 23.30
CA MET A 19 2.17 -7.69 22.99
C MET A 19 2.25 -7.35 21.48
N GLY A 20 1.65 -8.16 20.60
CA GLY A 20 1.53 -7.89 19.17
C GLY A 20 2.68 -8.39 18.32
N ASN A 21 3.63 -9.17 18.88
CA ASN A 21 4.74 -9.71 18.10
C ASN A 21 4.26 -10.78 17.12
N HIS A 22 4.31 -10.46 15.83
CA HIS A 22 3.85 -11.37 14.77
C HIS A 22 4.60 -12.71 14.77
N LYS A 23 5.92 -12.73 14.98
CA LYS A 23 6.70 -13.99 14.99
C LYS A 23 6.32 -14.90 16.16
N ALA A 24 6.00 -14.33 17.32
CA ALA A 24 5.46 -15.09 18.45
C ALA A 24 4.06 -15.66 18.13
N ARG A 25 3.18 -14.89 17.49
CA ARG A 25 1.86 -15.36 17.04
C ARG A 25 1.93 -16.45 15.96
N CYS A 26 2.89 -16.38 15.03
CA CYS A 26 3.17 -17.47 14.09
C CYS A 26 3.52 -18.77 14.82
N GLU A 27 4.35 -18.70 15.87
CA GLU A 27 4.74 -19.87 16.68
C GLU A 27 3.58 -20.41 17.52
N VAL A 28 2.78 -19.54 18.15
CA VAL A 28 1.56 -19.97 18.88
C VAL A 28 0.59 -20.69 17.92
N LEU A 29 0.36 -20.14 16.72
CA LEU A 29 -0.48 -20.80 15.71
C LEU A 29 0.13 -22.13 15.23
N ARG A 30 1.45 -22.20 15.01
CA ARG A 30 2.14 -23.46 14.65
C ARG A 30 1.94 -24.55 15.70
N ARG A 31 2.15 -24.23 16.98
CA ARG A 31 1.94 -25.17 18.10
C ARG A 31 0.48 -25.60 18.22
N HIS A 32 -0.46 -24.70 17.93
CA HIS A 32 -1.88 -25.05 17.88
C HIS A 32 -2.21 -26.00 16.72
N ILE A 33 -1.62 -25.80 15.53
CA ILE A 33 -1.75 -26.73 14.40
C ILE A 33 -1.20 -28.12 14.79
N MET A 34 0.01 -28.19 15.36
CA MET A 34 0.61 -29.45 15.83
C MET A 34 -0.31 -30.19 16.81
N MET A 35 -0.92 -29.47 17.76
CA MET A 35 -1.82 -30.04 18.77
C MET A 35 -3.14 -30.56 18.19
N ILE A 36 -3.76 -29.82 17.26
CA ILE A 36 -5.07 -30.17 16.69
C ILE A 36 -4.95 -31.27 15.63
N ASP A 37 -3.92 -31.21 14.79
CA ASP A 37 -3.73 -32.17 13.70
C ASP A 37 -2.90 -33.39 14.11
N ASN A 38 -2.25 -33.35 15.28
CA ASN A 38 -1.30 -34.35 15.77
C ASN A 38 -0.19 -34.63 14.73
N VAL A 39 0.47 -33.56 14.30
CA VAL A 39 1.54 -33.58 13.29
C VAL A 39 2.83 -32.95 13.82
N ASP A 40 3.94 -33.31 13.18
CA ASP A 40 5.26 -32.75 13.48
C ASP A 40 5.40 -31.29 13.03
N TYR A 41 6.46 -30.65 13.51
CA TYR A 41 6.70 -29.22 13.35
C TYR A 41 6.87 -28.77 11.88
N GLU A 42 7.40 -29.63 11.01
CA GLU A 42 7.55 -29.32 9.57
C GLU A 42 6.20 -29.35 8.83
N ASP A 43 5.34 -30.32 9.12
CA ASP A 43 3.99 -30.40 8.55
C ASP A 43 3.10 -29.25 9.04
N ALA A 44 3.20 -28.90 10.33
CA ALA A 44 2.55 -27.72 10.88
C ALA A 44 3.07 -26.42 10.25
N THR A 45 4.36 -26.36 9.90
CA THR A 45 4.95 -25.21 9.18
C THR A 45 4.45 -25.13 7.73
N THR A 46 4.29 -26.27 7.05
CA THR A 46 3.68 -26.31 5.71
C THR A 46 2.24 -25.79 5.74
N THR A 47 1.46 -26.23 6.73
CA THR A 47 0.09 -25.75 6.95
C THR A 47 0.03 -24.26 7.30
N LEU A 48 0.95 -23.76 8.12
CA LEU A 48 1.10 -22.34 8.43
C LEU A 48 1.41 -21.52 7.17
N ASN A 49 2.30 -22.01 6.29
CA ASN A 49 2.63 -21.36 5.02
C ASN A 49 1.42 -21.27 4.08
N ASP A 50 0.55 -22.29 4.05
CA ASP A 50 -0.70 -22.26 3.29
C ASP A 50 -1.71 -21.27 3.88
N ILE A 51 -1.79 -21.16 5.21
CA ILE A 51 -2.58 -20.11 5.89
C ILE A 51 -2.05 -18.72 5.53
N GLU A 52 -0.73 -18.47 5.59
CA GLU A 52 -0.09 -17.21 5.16
C GLU A 52 -0.41 -16.88 3.69
N LYS A 53 -0.22 -17.85 2.80
CA LYS A 53 -0.47 -17.70 1.35
C LYS A 53 -1.94 -17.38 1.08
N LYS A 54 -2.88 -18.01 1.80
CA LYS A 54 -4.31 -17.71 1.72
C LYS A 54 -4.63 -16.32 2.26
N ASN A 55 -4.03 -15.95 3.40
CA ASN A 55 -4.17 -14.63 4.03
C ASN A 55 -3.63 -13.49 3.14
N ARG A 56 -2.66 -13.79 2.26
CA ARG A 56 -2.05 -12.84 1.32
C ARG A 56 -2.71 -12.81 -0.08
N LYS A 57 -3.44 -13.85 -0.48
CA LYS A 57 -3.99 -14.01 -1.86
C LYS A 57 -4.84 -12.83 -2.37
N ASN A 58 -5.57 -12.14 -1.49
CA ASN A 58 -6.44 -11.02 -1.85
C ASN A 58 -5.85 -9.63 -1.54
N ILE A 59 -4.62 -9.55 -1.02
CA ILE A 59 -3.97 -8.27 -0.69
C ILE A 59 -3.78 -7.40 -1.93
N ILE A 60 -3.37 -8.01 -3.05
CA ILE A 60 -3.07 -7.28 -4.29
C ILE A 60 -4.30 -6.46 -4.72
N TRP A 61 -5.50 -7.06 -4.74
CA TRP A 61 -6.75 -6.34 -5.06
C TRP A 61 -7.11 -5.25 -4.05
N ALA A 62 -6.75 -5.39 -2.78
CA ALA A 62 -6.95 -4.35 -1.76
C ALA A 62 -5.94 -3.21 -1.85
N VAL A 63 -4.73 -3.46 -2.37
CA VAL A 63 -3.63 -2.49 -2.49
C VAL A 63 -3.62 -1.79 -3.86
N LEU A 64 -4.14 -2.44 -4.90
CA LEU A 64 -4.12 -1.98 -6.29
C LEU A 64 -4.67 -0.54 -6.49
N PRO A 65 -5.81 -0.12 -5.90
CA PRO A 65 -6.31 1.25 -6.08
C PRO A 65 -5.35 2.31 -5.55
N TYR A 66 -4.61 2.01 -4.48
CA TYR A 66 -3.62 2.92 -3.90
C TYR A 66 -2.34 2.97 -4.73
N GLN A 67 -1.89 1.83 -5.27
CA GLN A 67 -0.78 1.81 -6.22
C GLN A 67 -1.10 2.61 -7.48
N ILE A 68 -2.33 2.50 -8.01
CA ILE A 68 -2.82 3.33 -9.11
C ILE A 68 -2.79 4.80 -8.70
N GLY A 69 -3.40 5.18 -7.56
CA GLY A 69 -3.45 6.57 -7.10
C GLY A 69 -2.06 7.21 -6.89
N ILE A 70 -1.11 6.46 -6.32
CA ILE A 70 0.28 6.91 -6.15
C ILE A 70 0.99 7.04 -7.51
N ALA A 71 0.84 6.06 -8.40
CA ALA A 71 1.44 6.11 -9.73
C ALA A 71 0.88 7.27 -10.56
N THR A 72 -0.44 7.47 -10.56
CA THR A 72 -1.10 8.61 -11.22
C THR A 72 -0.63 9.95 -10.65
N ALA A 73 -0.51 10.08 -9.32
CA ALA A 73 -0.01 11.32 -8.70
C ALA A 73 1.46 11.61 -9.06
N LEU A 74 2.33 10.59 -9.07
CA LEU A 74 3.73 10.73 -9.49
C LEU A 74 3.85 11.07 -10.98
N MET A 75 3.10 10.37 -11.84
CA MET A 75 3.09 10.62 -13.29
C MET A 75 2.54 12.02 -13.62
N ALA A 76 1.51 12.48 -12.91
CA ALA A 76 0.97 13.83 -13.06
C ALA A 76 1.99 14.90 -12.60
N GLY A 77 2.60 14.73 -11.43
CA GLY A 77 3.59 15.67 -10.90
C GLY A 77 4.86 15.77 -11.75
N ILE A 78 5.39 14.64 -12.24
CA ILE A 78 6.55 14.62 -13.13
C ILE A 78 6.16 15.11 -14.54
N GLY A 79 5.01 14.68 -15.06
CA GLY A 79 4.52 15.03 -16.40
C GLY A 79 4.09 16.49 -16.56
N ALA A 80 3.71 17.17 -15.47
CA ALA A 80 3.40 18.59 -15.49
C ALA A 80 4.61 19.48 -15.84
N VAL A 81 5.84 19.05 -15.51
CA VAL A 81 7.06 19.82 -15.81
C VAL A 81 7.29 19.95 -17.33
N PRO A 82 7.40 18.88 -18.13
CA PRO A 82 7.55 19.02 -19.57
C PRO A 82 6.30 19.63 -20.23
N MET A 83 5.10 19.46 -19.67
CA MET A 83 3.87 20.08 -20.20
C MET A 83 3.89 21.61 -20.15
N VAL A 84 4.62 22.20 -19.20
CA VAL A 84 4.79 23.67 -19.05
C VAL A 84 6.04 24.18 -19.78
N PHE A 85 7.14 23.42 -19.76
CA PHE A 85 8.47 23.90 -20.16
C PHE A 85 9.00 23.34 -21.51
N ASN A 86 8.25 22.51 -22.23
CA ASN A 86 8.60 22.06 -23.58
C ASN A 86 7.55 22.50 -24.61
N VAL A 87 8.01 23.19 -25.67
CA VAL A 87 7.18 23.79 -26.73
C VAL A 87 6.31 22.75 -27.42
N ASP A 88 6.87 21.61 -27.83
CA ASP A 88 6.15 20.60 -28.62
C ASP A 88 4.97 20.00 -27.85
N ILE A 89 5.18 19.67 -26.57
CA ILE A 89 4.14 19.11 -25.69
C ILE A 89 3.09 20.18 -25.36
N ALA A 90 3.51 21.42 -25.11
CA ALA A 90 2.61 22.54 -24.85
C ALA A 90 1.72 22.87 -26.07
N LEU A 91 2.30 22.94 -27.28
CA LEU A 91 1.57 23.12 -28.54
C LEU A 91 0.61 21.96 -28.81
N TRP A 92 1.05 20.71 -28.62
CA TRP A 92 0.21 19.53 -28.78
C TRP A 92 -0.99 19.56 -27.82
N PHE A 93 -0.76 19.86 -26.54
CA PHE A 93 -1.82 19.93 -25.55
C PHE A 93 -2.79 21.09 -25.83
N ASN A 94 -2.24 22.26 -26.18
CA ASN A 94 -3.03 23.42 -26.55
C ASN A 94 -3.96 23.12 -27.75
N HIS A 95 -3.43 22.53 -28.82
CA HIS A 95 -4.19 22.18 -30.01
C HIS A 95 -5.37 21.23 -29.73
N HIS A 96 -5.22 20.28 -28.78
CA HIS A 96 -6.23 19.25 -28.52
C HIS A 96 -7.23 19.60 -27.41
N PHE A 97 -6.86 20.46 -26.44
CA PHE A 97 -7.66 20.66 -25.22
C PHE A 97 -7.97 22.11 -24.87
N VAL A 98 -7.12 23.08 -25.23
CA VAL A 98 -7.19 24.46 -24.69
C VAL A 98 -7.56 25.48 -25.76
N THR A 99 -7.02 25.33 -26.97
CA THR A 99 -7.28 26.18 -28.14
C THR A 99 -6.94 27.68 -27.93
N MET A 100 -5.96 27.97 -27.08
CA MET A 100 -5.37 29.31 -26.91
C MET A 100 -4.63 29.74 -28.18
N GLU A 101 -4.59 31.05 -28.44
CA GLU A 101 -3.72 31.64 -29.47
C GLU A 101 -2.24 31.30 -29.20
N ILE A 102 -1.53 30.98 -30.28
CA ILE A 102 -0.11 30.63 -30.26
C ILE A 102 0.69 31.92 -30.52
N PRO A 103 1.70 32.25 -29.69
CA PRO A 103 2.58 33.41 -29.90
C PRO A 103 3.36 33.35 -31.21
N GLY A 104 4.06 34.44 -31.53
CA GLY A 104 5.04 34.42 -32.62
C GLY A 104 6.15 33.40 -32.35
N GLU A 105 6.75 32.83 -33.39
CA GLU A 105 7.78 31.77 -33.25
C GLU A 105 8.97 32.23 -32.38
N SER A 106 9.33 33.52 -32.43
CA SER A 106 10.38 34.13 -31.59
C SER A 106 10.06 34.21 -30.10
N ASP A 107 8.79 34.06 -29.71
CA ASP A 107 8.32 34.23 -28.34
C ASP A 107 8.20 32.87 -27.62
N LEU A 108 8.77 31.81 -28.19
CA LEU A 108 8.79 30.44 -27.67
C LEU A 108 10.21 29.81 -27.70
N ASP A 109 11.25 30.58 -28.01
CA ASP A 109 12.63 30.09 -28.20
C ASP A 109 13.23 29.46 -26.92
N THR A 110 12.79 29.89 -25.74
CA THR A 110 13.24 29.32 -24.45
C THR A 110 12.13 28.61 -23.68
N ALA A 111 12.54 27.66 -22.84
CA ALA A 111 11.65 26.98 -21.91
C ALA A 111 10.93 27.96 -20.95
N LEU A 112 11.55 29.11 -20.61
CA LEU A 112 10.93 30.10 -19.73
C LEU A 112 9.87 30.93 -20.44
N GLU A 113 10.05 31.26 -21.72
CA GLU A 113 9.03 31.91 -22.55
C GLU A 113 7.86 30.95 -22.84
N THR A 114 8.17 29.68 -23.14
CA THR A 114 7.18 28.60 -23.20
C THR A 114 6.38 28.49 -21.90
N GLY A 115 7.08 28.52 -20.75
CA GLY A 115 6.48 28.53 -19.42
C GLY A 115 5.61 29.76 -19.16
N ALA A 116 5.99 30.93 -19.67
CA ALA A 116 5.23 32.17 -19.56
C ALA A 116 3.99 32.20 -20.49
N TRP A 117 4.06 31.56 -21.66
CA TRP A 117 2.89 31.38 -22.54
C TRP A 117 1.90 30.38 -21.94
N THR A 118 2.37 29.19 -21.54
CA THR A 118 1.53 28.14 -20.93
C THR A 118 0.84 28.62 -19.65
N TRP A 119 1.49 29.50 -18.87
CA TRP A 119 0.92 30.17 -17.69
C TRP A 119 -0.41 30.91 -17.94
N ASN A 120 -0.70 31.34 -19.18
CA ASN A 120 -1.93 32.07 -19.47
C ASN A 120 -3.17 31.16 -19.44
N TRP A 121 -2.99 29.83 -19.45
CA TRP A 121 -4.08 28.86 -19.58
C TRP A 121 -3.90 27.57 -18.75
N MET A 122 -2.66 27.20 -18.38
CA MET A 122 -2.40 26.40 -17.18
C MET A 122 -2.21 27.35 -16.00
N GLU A 123 -2.83 27.03 -14.84
CA GLU A 123 -2.60 27.81 -13.63
C GLU A 123 -1.09 27.93 -13.32
N PRO A 124 -0.65 29.06 -12.71
CA PRO A 124 0.73 29.42 -12.40
C PRO A 124 1.70 28.26 -12.15
N VAL A 125 3.00 28.39 -12.43
CA VAL A 125 4.01 27.41 -11.91
C VAL A 125 3.89 27.25 -10.39
N LEU A 126 3.46 28.30 -9.68
CA LEU A 126 3.10 28.24 -8.27
C LEU A 126 1.84 27.40 -7.99
N GLY A 127 0.84 27.43 -8.88
CA GLY A 127 -0.37 26.59 -8.88
C GLY A 127 -0.10 25.15 -9.32
N THR A 128 0.74 24.91 -10.32
CA THR A 128 1.19 23.58 -10.77
C THR A 128 2.13 22.92 -9.76
N ALA A 129 3.03 23.69 -9.13
CA ALA A 129 3.83 23.22 -8.00
C ALA A 129 2.95 23.01 -6.75
N SER A 130 2.00 23.90 -6.48
CA SER A 130 0.98 23.69 -5.44
C SER A 130 0.14 22.46 -5.71
N PHE A 131 -0.26 22.20 -6.96
CA PHE A 131 -1.02 21.02 -7.37
C PHE A 131 -0.18 19.75 -7.23
N THR A 132 1.10 19.80 -7.59
CA THR A 132 2.04 18.68 -7.37
C THR A 132 2.24 18.42 -5.87
N LEU A 133 2.42 19.47 -5.07
CA LEU A 133 2.52 19.37 -3.61
C LEU A 133 1.19 18.94 -2.97
N LEU A 134 0.04 19.33 -3.52
CA LEU A 134 -1.30 18.89 -3.12
C LEU A 134 -1.53 17.43 -3.52
N CYS A 135 -1.04 16.97 -4.68
CA CYS A 135 -1.04 15.58 -5.07
C CYS A 135 -0.15 14.74 -4.14
N LEU A 136 1.03 15.23 -3.76
CA LEU A 136 1.91 14.57 -2.78
C LEU A 136 1.32 14.60 -1.36
N GLN A 137 0.72 15.71 -0.93
CA GLN A 137 -0.02 15.82 0.32
C GLN A 137 -1.26 14.94 0.30
N PHE A 138 -1.97 14.81 -0.82
CA PHE A 138 -3.10 13.92 -1.01
C PHE A 138 -2.66 12.46 -1.02
N SER A 139 -1.57 12.08 -1.69
CA SER A 139 -0.99 10.74 -1.56
C SER A 139 -0.59 10.45 -0.12
N ARG A 140 0.07 11.38 0.58
CA ARG A 140 0.39 11.26 2.00
C ARG A 140 -0.86 11.18 2.88
N ALA A 141 -1.90 11.95 2.58
CA ALA A 141 -3.17 11.96 3.30
C ALA A 141 -4.00 10.71 2.99
N GLN A 142 -3.91 10.13 1.80
CA GLN A 142 -4.46 8.82 1.46
C GLN A 142 -3.69 7.71 2.20
N ILE A 143 -2.36 7.80 2.31
CA ILE A 143 -1.53 6.91 3.15
C ILE A 143 -1.85 7.07 4.65
N THR A 144 -2.23 8.26 5.11
CA THR A 144 -2.57 8.54 6.52
C THR A 144 -4.01 8.14 6.85
N ASN A 145 -4.98 8.48 5.99
CA ASN A 145 -6.38 8.03 6.06
C ASN A 145 -6.52 6.51 5.84
N LEU A 146 -5.59 5.90 5.09
CA LEU A 146 -5.46 4.44 4.98
C LEU A 146 -5.34 3.77 6.35
N GLY A 147 -4.72 4.46 7.31
CA GLY A 147 -4.71 4.08 8.70
C GLY A 147 -3.85 2.85 8.98
N LEU A 148 -2.77 3.12 9.71
CA LEU A 148 -2.27 2.21 10.74
C LEU A 148 -2.74 2.79 12.09
N GLN A 149 -4.03 2.77 12.45
CA GLN A 149 -5.19 1.97 11.98
C GLN A 149 -6.52 2.76 12.18
N PRO A 150 -7.72 2.34 11.70
CA PRO A 150 -8.08 1.30 10.71
C PRO A 150 -9.28 1.56 9.75
N TYR A 151 -9.10 1.32 8.44
CA TYR A 151 -10.00 0.39 7.71
C TYR A 151 -9.43 -1.06 7.72
N THR A 152 -8.19 -1.18 8.20
CA THR A 152 -7.46 -2.44 8.42
C THR A 152 -8.18 -3.38 9.35
N GLU A 153 -8.95 -2.94 10.36
CA GLU A 153 -9.72 -3.86 11.21
C GLU A 153 -10.85 -4.54 10.44
N LYS A 154 -11.63 -3.81 9.63
CA LYS A 154 -12.64 -4.44 8.76
C LYS A 154 -12.00 -5.40 7.74
N LEU A 155 -10.82 -5.08 7.22
CA LEU A 155 -10.09 -5.95 6.30
C LEU A 155 -9.43 -7.15 7.02
N LYS A 156 -8.88 -6.96 8.22
CA LYS A 156 -8.32 -8.01 9.09
C LYS A 156 -9.43 -8.95 9.57
N GLU A 157 -10.61 -8.43 9.93
CA GLU A 157 -11.79 -9.23 10.22
C GLU A 157 -12.32 -9.95 8.97
N ALA A 158 -12.34 -9.32 7.80
CA ALA A 158 -12.73 -10.00 6.56
C ALA A 158 -11.75 -11.14 6.20
N ARG A 159 -10.44 -10.90 6.37
CA ARG A 159 -9.38 -11.91 6.24
C ARG A 159 -9.52 -13.00 7.30
N ALA A 160 -9.74 -12.65 8.57
CA ALA A 160 -9.92 -13.59 9.67
C ALA A 160 -11.17 -14.45 9.44
N LYS A 161 -12.32 -13.86 9.09
CA LYS A 161 -13.54 -14.58 8.70
C LYS A 161 -13.30 -15.52 7.51
N ALA A 162 -12.50 -15.10 6.52
CA ALA A 162 -12.14 -15.95 5.38
C ALA A 162 -11.19 -17.11 5.77
N VAL A 163 -10.24 -16.88 6.68
CA VAL A 163 -9.29 -17.88 7.19
C VAL A 163 -10.02 -18.87 8.12
N ILE A 164 -10.81 -18.40 9.08
CA ILE A 164 -11.64 -19.21 9.98
C ILE A 164 -12.61 -20.08 9.16
N LYS A 165 -13.25 -19.53 8.12
CA LYS A 165 -14.12 -20.30 7.22
C LYS A 165 -13.35 -21.35 6.39
N ALA A 166 -12.09 -21.10 6.05
CA ALA A 166 -11.26 -22.04 5.30
C ALA A 166 -10.64 -23.13 6.19
N PHE A 167 -10.42 -22.85 7.47
CA PHE A 167 -9.78 -23.75 8.43
C PHE A 167 -10.60 -23.88 9.74
N PRO A 168 -11.84 -24.40 9.68
CA PRO A 168 -12.78 -24.41 10.81
C PRO A 168 -12.39 -25.36 11.96
N LYS A 169 -11.32 -26.14 11.81
CA LYS A 169 -10.81 -27.09 12.81
C LYS A 169 -9.93 -26.45 13.89
N TYR A 170 -9.40 -25.24 13.66
CA TYR A 170 -8.55 -24.54 14.62
C TYR A 170 -9.35 -23.49 15.41
N ASP A 171 -8.81 -23.05 16.54
CA ASP A 171 -9.42 -22.00 17.35
C ASP A 171 -9.55 -20.67 16.58
N ALA A 172 -10.77 -20.15 16.55
CA ALA A 172 -11.11 -18.94 15.81
C ALA A 172 -10.43 -17.68 16.36
N THR A 173 -10.13 -17.65 17.66
CA THR A 173 -9.42 -16.56 18.35
C THR A 173 -7.96 -16.55 17.91
N ILE A 174 -7.27 -17.70 17.99
CA ILE A 174 -5.86 -17.83 17.58
C ILE A 174 -5.71 -17.49 16.08
N LEU A 175 -6.62 -17.97 15.22
CA LEU A 175 -6.62 -17.62 13.79
C LEU A 175 -6.84 -16.13 13.56
N ARG A 176 -7.77 -15.49 14.29
CA ARG A 176 -7.99 -14.04 14.20
C ARG A 176 -6.75 -13.27 14.65
N ASP A 177 -6.18 -13.60 15.79
CA ASP A 177 -5.10 -12.82 16.39
C ASP A 177 -3.81 -12.96 15.58
N PHE A 178 -3.57 -14.12 14.96
CA PHE A 178 -2.58 -14.29 13.90
C PHE A 178 -2.82 -13.31 12.74
N VAL A 179 -4.01 -13.30 12.12
CA VAL A 179 -4.36 -12.42 11.00
C VAL A 179 -4.25 -10.93 11.36
N HIS A 180 -4.58 -10.54 12.59
CA HIS A 180 -4.47 -9.15 13.05
C HIS A 180 -3.03 -8.71 13.28
N SER A 181 -2.06 -9.63 13.44
CA SER A 181 -0.63 -9.32 13.58
C SER A 181 0.16 -9.32 12.27
N ASP A 182 -0.33 -10.00 11.23
CA ASP A 182 0.31 -10.09 9.93
C ASP A 182 0.31 -8.73 9.21
N THR A 183 1.50 -8.14 9.01
CA THR A 183 1.66 -6.90 8.25
C THR A 183 1.58 -7.17 6.75
N LEU A 184 0.74 -6.38 6.07
CA LEU A 184 0.50 -6.52 4.63
C LEU A 184 1.77 -6.28 3.79
N ILE A 185 2.69 -5.47 4.31
CA ILE A 185 4.00 -5.13 3.75
C ILE A 185 5.08 -5.78 4.64
N LYS A 186 6.11 -6.34 4.01
CA LYS A 186 7.35 -6.84 4.65
C LYS A 186 8.49 -5.87 4.33
#